data_AF-A0A511FDY8-F1
#
_entry.id   AF-A0A511FDY8-F1
#
_cell.length_a   1.000
_cell.length_b   1.000
_cell.length_c   1.000
_cell.angle_alpha   90.00
_cell.angle_beta   90.00
_cell.angle_gamma   90.00
#
_symmetry.space_group_name_H-M   'P 1'
#
loop_
_entity.id
_entity.type
_entity.pdbx_description
1 polymer ?
#
loop_
_entity_poly.entity_id
_entity_poly.type
_entity_poly.pdbx_seq_one_letter_code
_entity_poly.pdbx_strand_id
1 'polypeptide(L)'
;MSAATASRAAVVETTLLDLTGDTPAARFLHVIESIPPRTRFTVNDIRHRLDAADVPNAMRGGLISAAKSAGLIELSTISAWGQRYPERVPSTGGSAKRATVCVYRRTSPDADPATGGAS
;
A
#
# COMPACT_ATOMS: atom_id res chain seq x y z
N MET A 1 -4.78 -25.86 -16.60
CA MET A 1 -3.35 -25.63 -16.35
C MET A 1 -2.90 -24.46 -17.23
N SER A 2 -3.29 -23.24 -16.88
CA SER A 2 -2.46 -22.18 -16.26
C SER A 2 -1.19 -21.80 -17.04
N ALA A 3 -1.37 -21.03 -18.10
CA ALA A 3 -0.29 -20.26 -18.75
C ALA A 3 -0.32 -18.75 -18.40
N ALA A 4 -1.45 -18.22 -17.91
CA ALA A 4 -1.61 -16.79 -17.66
C ALA A 4 -1.05 -16.30 -16.30
N THR A 5 -0.89 -17.19 -15.32
CA THR A 5 -0.38 -16.85 -13.97
C THR A 5 1.13 -16.61 -13.96
N ALA A 6 1.89 -17.28 -14.85
CA ALA A 6 3.34 -17.14 -14.92
C ALA A 6 3.78 -15.74 -15.41
N SER A 7 2.98 -15.11 -16.26
CA SER A 7 3.36 -13.83 -16.89
C SER A 7 3.26 -12.61 -15.96
N ARG A 8 2.44 -12.68 -14.90
CA ARG A 8 2.23 -11.54 -13.97
C ARG A 8 3.23 -11.56 -12.82
N ALA A 9 3.64 -12.74 -12.37
CA ALA A 9 4.75 -12.91 -11.43
C ALA A 9 6.07 -12.48 -12.05
N ALA A 10 6.36 -12.87 -13.30
CA ALA A 10 7.62 -12.55 -13.96
C ALA A 10 7.84 -11.05 -14.26
N VAL A 11 6.77 -10.27 -14.51
CA VAL A 11 6.88 -8.80 -14.69
C VAL A 11 7.10 -8.09 -13.35
N VAL A 12 6.48 -8.59 -12.29
CA VAL A 12 6.74 -8.15 -10.92
C VAL A 12 8.17 -8.51 -10.53
N GLU A 13 8.64 -9.72 -10.84
CA GLU A 13 9.98 -10.22 -10.58
C GLU A 13 11.06 -9.47 -11.36
N THR A 14 10.84 -9.12 -12.64
CA THR A 14 11.78 -8.32 -13.45
C THR A 14 11.82 -6.85 -13.01
N THR A 15 10.73 -6.33 -12.44
CA THR A 15 10.73 -4.97 -11.83
C THR A 15 11.25 -4.99 -10.39
N LEU A 16 11.16 -6.13 -9.68
CA LEU A 16 11.69 -6.32 -8.33
C LEU A 16 13.17 -6.71 -8.30
N LEU A 17 13.69 -7.34 -9.35
CA LEU A 17 15.10 -7.73 -9.44
C LEU A 17 16.05 -6.54 -9.66
N ASP A 18 15.53 -5.35 -9.99
CA ASP A 18 16.26 -4.08 -9.98
C ASP A 18 16.20 -3.37 -8.60
N LEU A 19 15.52 -3.96 -7.61
CA LEU A 19 15.35 -3.42 -6.24
C LEU A 19 16.40 -3.92 -5.23
N THR A 20 17.43 -4.63 -5.67
CA THR A 20 18.67 -4.79 -4.88
C THR A 20 19.46 -3.48 -4.74
N GLY A 21 19.05 -2.42 -5.44
CA GLY A 21 19.58 -1.08 -5.27
C GLY A 21 19.00 -0.37 -4.04
N ASP A 22 19.83 0.44 -3.40
CA ASP A 22 19.48 1.35 -2.30
C ASP A 22 18.61 2.52 -2.79
N THR A 23 17.45 2.19 -3.39
CA THR A 23 16.53 3.11 -4.04
C THR A 23 15.39 3.49 -3.10
N PRO A 24 14.76 4.67 -3.26
CA PRO A 24 13.57 5.05 -2.51
C PRO A 24 12.41 4.05 -2.63
N ALA A 25 12.30 3.37 -3.77
CA ALA A 25 11.27 2.35 -4.00
C ALA A 25 11.53 1.08 -3.17
N ALA A 26 12.76 0.59 -3.15
CA ALA A 26 13.14 -0.57 -2.34
C ALA A 26 12.96 -0.29 -0.84
N ARG A 27 13.40 0.89 -0.38
CA ARG A 27 13.23 1.33 1.01
C ARG A 27 11.75 1.48 1.39
N PHE A 28 10.93 2.01 0.50
CA PHE A 28 9.47 2.07 0.70
C PHE A 28 8.86 0.67 0.83
N LEU A 29 9.23 -0.26 -0.04
CA LEU A 29 8.72 -1.63 0.00
C LEU A 29 9.10 -2.33 1.30
N HIS A 30 10.35 -2.17 1.75
CA HIS A 30 10.79 -2.70 3.04
C HIS A 30 9.93 -2.19 4.21
N VAL A 31 9.58 -0.89 4.22
CA VAL A 31 8.66 -0.34 5.22
C VAL A 31 7.27 -0.98 5.12
N ILE A 32 6.73 -1.18 3.92
CA ILE A 32 5.41 -1.83 3.73
C ILE A 32 5.43 -3.30 4.14
N GLU A 33 6.50 -4.03 3.87
CA GLU A 33 6.68 -5.43 4.26
C GLU A 33 6.82 -5.61 5.77
N SER A 34 7.34 -4.61 6.47
CA SER A 34 7.38 -4.59 7.93
C SER A 34 6.00 -4.47 8.61
N ILE A 35 4.96 -4.14 7.84
CA ILE A 35 3.58 -4.06 8.33
C ILE A 35 3.00 -5.48 8.31
N PRO A 36 2.47 -5.98 9.44
CA PRO A 36 1.90 -7.33 9.44
C PRO A 36 0.77 -7.47 8.39
N PRO A 37 0.64 -8.63 7.75
CA PRO A 37 -0.46 -8.89 6.82
C PRO A 37 -1.82 -8.65 7.47
N ARG A 38 -2.77 -8.14 6.69
CA ARG A 38 -4.14 -7.78 7.12
C ARG A 38 -4.21 -6.62 8.12
N THR A 39 -3.10 -6.02 8.50
CA THR A 39 -3.08 -4.83 9.36
C THR A 39 -3.50 -3.59 8.58
N ARG A 40 -4.35 -2.79 9.23
CA ARG A 40 -4.76 -1.47 8.75
C ARG A 40 -3.74 -0.43 9.16
N PHE A 41 -3.43 0.49 8.26
CA PHE A 41 -2.47 1.56 8.51
C PHE A 41 -2.79 2.78 7.63
N THR A 42 -2.25 3.92 8.01
CA THR A 42 -2.30 5.17 7.28
C THR A 42 -0.89 5.66 7.00
N VAL A 43 -0.76 6.67 6.14
CA VAL A 43 0.54 7.31 5.91
C VAL A 43 1.09 7.94 7.19
N ASN A 44 0.23 8.40 8.12
CA ASN A 44 0.67 8.94 9.39
C ASN A 44 1.41 7.88 10.22
N ASP A 45 0.87 6.66 10.25
CA ASP A 45 1.41 5.56 11.07
C ASP A 45 2.81 5.14 10.62
N ILE A 46 3.07 5.19 9.31
CA ILE A 46 4.35 4.79 8.72
C ILE A 46 5.28 5.96 8.39
N ARG A 47 4.84 7.21 8.61
CA ARG A 47 5.59 8.40 8.22
C ARG A 47 7.01 8.42 8.77
N HIS A 48 7.15 8.17 10.07
CA HIS A 48 8.45 8.14 10.74
C HIS A 48 9.37 7.04 10.19
N ARG A 49 8.81 5.89 9.80
CA ARG A 49 9.57 4.80 9.16
C ARG A 49 10.03 5.18 7.76
N LEU A 50 9.17 5.84 6.98
CA LEU A 50 9.51 6.35 5.66
C LEU A 50 10.55 7.49 5.73
N ASP A 51 10.49 8.32 6.77
CA ASP A 51 11.48 9.36 7.04
C ASP A 51 12.84 8.73 7.42
N ALA A 52 12.85 7.75 8.34
CA ALA A 52 14.06 7.04 8.74
C ALA A 52 14.69 6.19 7.62
N ALA A 53 13.90 5.79 6.63
CA ALA A 53 14.36 5.09 5.44
C ALA A 53 14.63 6.04 4.25
N ASP A 54 14.75 7.35 4.50
CA ASP A 54 15.08 8.36 3.47
C ASP A 54 14.21 8.28 2.21
N VAL A 55 12.92 7.95 2.36
CA VAL A 55 11.96 7.93 1.24
C VAL A 55 11.48 9.35 1.00
N PRO A 56 11.79 10.00 -0.14
CA PRO A 56 11.45 11.40 -0.37
C PRO A 56 9.94 11.62 -0.33
N ASN A 57 9.49 12.67 0.37
CA ASN A 57 8.07 12.97 0.53
C ASN A 57 7.33 13.12 -0.81
N ALA A 58 7.98 13.73 -1.81
CA ALA A 58 7.44 13.91 -3.16
C ALA A 58 7.12 12.58 -3.88
N MET A 59 7.81 11.48 -3.53
CA MET A 59 7.64 10.18 -4.18
C MET A 59 6.60 9.29 -3.50
N ARG A 60 6.29 9.53 -2.21
CA ARG A 60 5.44 8.64 -1.39
C ARG A 60 4.07 8.41 -2.02
N GLY A 61 3.44 9.46 -2.55
CA GLY A 61 2.13 9.33 -3.21
C GLY A 61 2.16 8.38 -4.42
N GLY A 62 3.19 8.50 -5.26
CA GLY A 62 3.39 7.62 -6.41
C GLY A 62 3.69 6.17 -5.99
N LEU A 63 4.53 5.99 -4.97
CA LEU A 63 4.90 4.67 -4.45
C LEU A 63 3.71 3.95 -3.79
N ILE A 64 2.85 4.66 -3.06
CA ILE A 64 1.59 4.12 -2.51
C ILE A 64 0.65 3.69 -3.65
N SER A 65 0.54 4.51 -4.70
CA SER A 65 -0.27 4.17 -5.88
C SER A 65 0.27 2.92 -6.57
N ALA A 66 1.59 2.82 -6.75
CA ALA A 66 2.25 1.65 -7.32
C ALA A 66 2.02 0.39 -6.47
N ALA A 67 2.19 0.47 -5.15
CA ALA A 67 1.96 -0.65 -4.24
C ALA A 67 0.50 -1.12 -4.24
N LYS A 68 -0.45 -0.19 -4.36
CA LYS A 68 -1.87 -0.53 -4.53
C LYS A 68 -2.12 -1.26 -5.84
N SER A 69 -1.60 -0.75 -6.95
CA SER A 69 -1.73 -1.39 -8.28
C SER A 69 -1.05 -2.76 -8.34
N ALA A 70 0.04 -2.95 -7.59
CA ALA A 70 0.73 -4.23 -7.42
C ALA A 70 0.00 -5.18 -6.45
N GLY A 71 -1.07 -4.75 -5.78
CA GLY A 71 -1.82 -5.58 -4.85
C GLY A 71 -1.09 -5.85 -3.53
N LEU A 72 -0.09 -5.05 -3.17
CA LEU A 72 0.60 -5.14 -1.87
C LEU A 72 -0.23 -4.50 -0.75
N ILE A 73 -1.02 -3.50 -1.09
CA ILE A 73 -1.91 -2.82 -0.16
C ILE A 73 -3.23 -2.59 -0.87
N GLU A 74 -4.30 -2.52 -0.09
CA GLU A 74 -5.62 -2.19 -0.59
C GLU A 74 -6.17 -0.98 0.16
N LEU A 75 -7.01 -0.22 -0.53
CA LEU A 75 -7.70 0.92 0.07
C LEU A 75 -8.85 0.38 0.93
N SER A 76 -8.84 0.71 2.22
CA SER A 76 -9.97 0.40 3.09
C SER A 76 -11.18 1.23 2.65
N THR A 77 -12.34 0.60 2.53
CA THR A 77 -13.58 1.28 2.15
C THR A 77 -14.65 1.07 3.21
N ILE A 78 -15.38 2.13 3.53
CA ILE A 78 -16.59 2.09 4.35
C ILE A 78 -17.82 2.11 3.45
N SER A 79 -18.91 1.49 3.90
CA SER A 79 -20.21 1.56 3.21
C SER A 79 -21.10 2.58 3.92
N ALA A 80 -21.61 3.56 3.18
CA ALA A 80 -22.56 4.55 3.67
C ALA A 80 -23.59 4.81 2.57
N TRP A 81 -24.88 4.89 2.93
CA TRP A 81 -25.96 5.14 1.96
C TRP A 81 -25.95 4.20 0.73
N GLY A 82 -25.59 2.92 0.94
CA GLY A 82 -25.50 1.94 -0.15
C GLY A 82 -24.33 2.15 -1.12
N GLN A 83 -23.41 3.06 -0.84
CA GLN A 83 -22.22 3.37 -1.63
C GLN A 83 -20.94 3.07 -0.85
N ARG A 84 -19.86 2.70 -1.56
CA ARG A 84 -18.54 2.47 -0.97
C ARG A 84 -17.67 3.72 -1.09
N TYR A 85 -17.12 4.16 0.03
CA TYR A 85 -16.24 5.34 0.11
C TYR A 85 -14.87 4.95 0.67
N PRO A 86 -13.78 5.58 0.19
CA PRO A 86 -12.49 5.47 0.85
C PRO A 86 -12.60 5.85 2.32
N GLU A 87 -12.13 4.97 3.19
CA GLU A 87 -12.01 5.28 4.59
C GLU A 87 -10.89 6.31 4.80
N ARG A 88 -11.19 7.34 5.59
CA ARG A 88 -10.28 8.46 5.83
C ARG A 88 -10.21 8.81 7.30
N VAL A 89 -9.03 9.17 7.77
CA VAL A 89 -8.78 9.68 9.13
C VAL A 89 -8.12 11.07 9.06
N PRO A 90 -8.25 11.90 10.12
CA PRO A 90 -7.55 13.17 10.18
C PRO A 90 -6.03 13.01 10.05
N SER A 91 -5.38 13.91 9.32
CA SER A 91 -3.93 14.00 9.32
C SER A 91 -3.44 14.64 10.63
N THR A 92 -2.37 14.10 11.20
CA THR A 92 -1.87 14.49 12.53
C THR A 92 -0.61 15.36 12.48
N GLY A 93 -0.15 15.79 11.30
CA GLY A 93 1.04 16.64 11.17
C GLY A 93 0.80 18.11 11.56
N GLY A 94 1.83 18.84 11.97
CA GLY A 94 1.73 20.28 12.31
C GLY A 94 1.27 21.19 11.15
N SER A 95 1.35 20.71 9.91
CA SER A 95 0.81 21.36 8.71
C SER A 95 -0.52 20.77 8.23
N ALA A 96 -1.14 19.86 8.99
CA ALA A 96 -2.42 19.25 8.68
C ALA A 96 -3.54 20.29 8.84
N LYS A 97 -3.73 21.12 7.81
CA LYS A 97 -4.82 22.10 7.70
C LYS A 97 -6.18 21.40 7.50
N ARG A 98 -6.58 20.56 8.46
CA ARG A 98 -7.76 19.67 8.38
C ARG A 98 -7.69 18.66 7.22
N ALA A 99 -6.50 18.39 6.72
CA ALA A 99 -6.28 17.37 5.71
C ALA A 99 -6.65 15.99 6.25
N THR A 100 -7.13 15.11 5.37
CA THR A 100 -7.43 13.71 5.69
C THR A 100 -6.49 12.80 4.91
N VAL A 101 -6.19 11.63 5.49
CA VAL A 101 -5.41 10.57 4.84
C VAL A 101 -6.26 9.33 4.70
N CYS A 102 -6.03 8.57 3.63
CA CYS A 102 -6.70 7.30 3.43
C CYS A 102 -6.16 6.22 4.38
N VAL A 103 -7.05 5.31 4.78
CA VAL A 103 -6.69 4.08 5.46
C VAL A 103 -6.45 2.99 4.43
N TYR A 104 -5.33 2.29 4.57
CA TYR A 104 -4.94 1.15 3.76
C TYR A 104 -4.91 -0.11 4.62
N ARG A 105 -4.94 -1.27 3.97
CA ARG A 105 -4.72 -2.57 4.61
C ARG A 105 -3.61 -3.30 3.86
N ARG A 106 -2.66 -3.90 4.59
CA ARG A 106 -1.64 -4.77 3.99
C ARG A 106 -2.29 -6.05 3.50
N THR A 107 -2.11 -6.39 2.24
CA THR A 107 -2.63 -7.65 1.69
C THR A 107 -1.79 -8.84 2.16
N SER A 108 -2.43 -10.00 2.32
CA SER A 108 -1.72 -11.26 2.56
C SER A 108 -1.40 -11.90 1.21
N PRO A 109 -0.26 -12.58 1.03
CA PRO A 109 -0.01 -13.36 -0.19
C PRO A 109 -1.07 -14.46 -0.44
N ASP A 110 -1.72 -14.95 0.63
CA ASP A 110 -2.88 -15.86 0.56
C ASP A 110 -4.24 -15.16 0.32
N ALA A 111 -4.27 -13.86 0.10
CA ALA A 111 -5.50 -13.16 -0.25
C ALA A 111 -5.81 -13.35 -1.73
N ASP A 112 -6.45 -14.47 -2.06
CA ASP A 112 -7.13 -14.67 -3.33
C ASP A 112 -8.05 -13.45 -3.60
N PRO A 113 -7.96 -12.77 -4.77
CA PRO A 113 -8.80 -11.61 -5.09
C PRO A 113 -10.31 -11.91 -5.15
N ALA A 114 -10.75 -13.15 -4.93
CA ALA A 114 -12.15 -13.55 -4.98
C ALA A 114 -12.95 -13.33 -3.68
N THR A 115 -12.35 -13.06 -2.52
CA THR A 115 -13.14 -12.89 -1.27
C THR A 115 -13.60 -11.44 -1.04
N GLY A 116 -14.37 -10.92 -2.00
CA GLY A 116 -15.39 -9.92 -1.74
C GLY A 116 -16.62 -10.57 -1.11
N GLY A 117 -16.43 -11.26 0.03
CA GLY A 117 -17.51 -11.93 0.75
C GLY A 117 -18.27 -10.93 1.59
N ALA A 118 -19.48 -10.58 1.14
CA ALA A 118 -20.50 -10.03 1.99
C ALA A 118 -20.74 -10.99 3.18
N SER A 119 -20.75 -10.45 4.38
CA SER A 119 -21.43 -11.01 5.55
C SER A 119 -21.94 -9.86 6.37
#